data_AF-A0A937NN24-F1
#
_entry.id   AF-A0A937NN24-F1
#
_cell.length_a   1.000
_cell.length_b   1.000
_cell.length_c   1.000
_cell.angle_alpha   90.00
_cell.angle_beta   90.00
_cell.angle_gamma   90.00
#
_symmetry.space_group_name_H-M   'P 1'
#
loop_
_entity.id
_entity.type
_entity.pdbx_description
1 polymer ?
#
loop_
_entity_poly.entity_id
_entity_poly.type
_entity_poly.pdbx_seq_one_letter_code
_entity_poly.pdbx_strand_id
1 'polypeptide(L)'
;MEREATHYEAALYGRATGRMLLPPLDFPAVRLLLPRYSPVQQVETCAIIGGVPSYLELWDDRRPVLENVRRLMLGPGGLFLVDPPYLLGDVLHRPRNYAAILLAVASGRCTPHAIGTATAARPCS
;
A
#
# COMPACT_ATOMS: atom_id res chain seq x y z
N MET A 1 4.50 -9.46 -15.42
CA MET A 1 5.66 -8.63 -15.80
C MET A 1 6.97 -8.99 -15.09
N GLU A 2 7.26 -8.60 -13.83
CA GLU A 2 8.60 -8.88 -13.22
C GLU A 2 8.91 -10.38 -13.01
N ARG A 3 7.88 -11.17 -12.67
CA ARG A 3 8.02 -12.62 -12.49
C ARG A 3 8.31 -13.35 -13.80
N GLU A 4 7.84 -12.83 -14.93
CA GLU A 4 8.10 -13.41 -16.26
C GLU A 4 9.53 -13.16 -16.72
N ALA A 5 10.10 -11.99 -16.43
CA ALA A 5 11.46 -11.64 -16.85
C ALA A 5 12.56 -12.42 -16.09
N THR A 6 12.23 -13.04 -14.95
CA THR A 6 13.20 -13.73 -14.08
C THR A 6 12.92 -15.22 -13.93
N HIS A 7 11.96 -15.76 -14.68
CA HIS A 7 11.69 -17.20 -14.71
C HIS A 7 12.85 -17.96 -15.37
N TYR A 8 13.03 -19.25 -15.10
CA TYR A 8 14.14 -20.05 -15.64
C TYR A 8 14.27 -19.97 -17.17
N GLU A 9 13.14 -19.85 -17.87
CA GLU A 9 13.05 -19.74 -19.34
C GLU A 9 13.20 -18.31 -19.87
N ALA A 10 13.35 -17.32 -18.99
CA ALA A 10 13.38 -15.91 -19.36
C ALA A 10 14.77 -15.47 -19.82
N ALA A 11 14.83 -14.58 -20.80
CA ALA A 11 16.07 -14.08 -21.39
C ALA A 11 17.04 -13.40 -20.39
N LEU A 12 16.52 -12.94 -19.25
CA LEU A 12 17.29 -12.28 -18.19
C LEU A 12 17.61 -13.20 -17.01
N TYR A 13 17.25 -14.50 -17.06
CA TYR A 13 17.59 -15.47 -16.02
C TYR A 13 19.11 -15.54 -15.84
N GLY A 14 19.58 -15.29 -14.61
CA GLY A 14 21.01 -15.26 -14.29
C GLY A 14 21.81 -14.09 -14.89
N ARG A 15 21.16 -13.15 -15.61
CA ARG A 15 21.80 -11.98 -16.25
C ARG A 15 21.35 -10.63 -15.69
N ALA A 16 20.48 -10.63 -14.67
CA ALA A 16 20.08 -9.40 -14.00
C ALA A 16 21.29 -8.80 -13.24
N THR A 17 21.82 -7.68 -13.75
CA THR A 17 23.07 -7.05 -13.30
C THR A 17 22.93 -6.12 -12.10
N GLY A 18 21.70 -5.85 -11.63
CA GLY A 18 21.48 -5.07 -10.42
C GLY A 18 20.01 -4.99 -10.05
N ARG A 19 19.72 -5.11 -8.76
CA ARG A 19 18.40 -4.85 -8.18
C ARG A 19 18.59 -3.79 -7.10
N MET A 20 17.93 -2.66 -7.26
CA MET A 20 17.88 -1.63 -6.23
C MET A 20 16.50 -1.70 -5.58
N LEU A 21 16.46 -2.04 -4.29
CA LEU A 21 15.26 -1.90 -3.49
C LEU A 21 15.13 -0.44 -3.08
N LEU A 22 14.12 0.25 -3.58
CA LEU A 22 13.81 1.62 -3.16
C LEU A 22 12.85 1.56 -1.95
N PRO A 23 13.31 1.88 -0.74
CA PRO A 23 12.40 1.98 0.40
C PRO A 23 11.48 3.21 0.27
N PRO A 24 10.38 3.25 1.04
CA PRO A 24 9.63 4.47 1.24
C PRO A 24 10.54 5.62 1.70
N LEU A 25 10.18 6.85 1.35
CA LEU A 25 10.91 8.05 1.75
C LEU A 25 10.83 8.26 3.27
N ASP A 26 11.97 8.63 3.86
CA ASP A 26 12.02 9.04 5.26
C ASP A 26 11.35 10.39 5.46
N PHE A 27 10.92 10.67 6.70
CA PHE A 27 10.22 11.91 7.06
C PHE A 27 10.91 13.20 6.57
N PRO A 28 12.24 13.37 6.66
CA PRO A 28 12.92 14.56 6.13
C PRO A 28 12.69 14.76 4.63
N ALA A 29 12.68 13.68 3.84
CA ALA A 29 12.43 13.73 2.41
C ALA A 29 10.95 14.02 2.11
N VAL A 30 10.03 13.40 2.86
CA VAL A 30 8.58 13.67 2.75
C VAL A 30 8.26 15.15 3.02
N ARG A 31 8.90 15.75 4.03
CA ARG A 31 8.72 17.16 4.37
C ARG A 31 9.12 18.12 3.23
N LEU A 32 10.13 17.76 2.42
CA LEU A 32 10.52 18.55 1.25
C LEU A 32 9.44 18.57 0.16
N LEU A 33 8.60 17.54 0.12
CA LEU A 33 7.49 17.41 -0.83
C LEU A 33 6.20 18.10 -0.35
N LEU A 34 6.17 18.59 0.89
CA LEU A 34 4.99 19.25 1.50
C LEU A 34 5.35 20.65 2.04
N PRO A 35 5.95 21.54 1.22
CA PRO A 35 6.50 22.81 1.69
C PRO A 35 5.45 23.80 2.22
N ARG A 36 4.18 23.69 1.80
CA ARG A 36 3.12 24.62 2.22
C ARG A 36 2.49 24.27 3.56
N TYR A 37 2.72 23.04 4.03
CA TYR A 37 2.20 22.59 5.30
C TYR A 37 3.04 23.04 6.49
N SER A 38 2.35 23.30 7.59
CA SER A 38 3.01 23.46 8.89
C SER A 38 3.69 22.14 9.32
N PRO A 39 4.68 22.18 10.23
CA PRO A 39 5.32 20.97 10.74
C PRO A 39 4.32 19.94 11.30
N VAL A 40 3.24 20.41 11.93
CA VAL A 40 2.17 19.53 12.44
C VAL A 40 1.49 18.80 11.28
N GLN A 41 1.06 19.52 10.25
CA GLN A 41 0.41 18.93 9.08
C GLN A 41 1.32 17.99 8.27
N GLN A 42 2.63 18.25 8.28
CA GLN A 42 3.62 17.35 7.66
C GLN A 42 3.69 16.02 8.42
N VAL A 43 3.71 16.05 9.75
CA VAL A 43 3.68 14.84 10.58
C VAL A 43 2.35 14.11 10.41
N GLU A 44 1.22 14.82 10.42
CA GLU A 44 -0.10 14.23 10.16
C GLU A 44 -0.15 13.51 8.82
N THR A 45 0.31 14.18 7.75
CA THR A 45 0.32 13.58 6.41
C THR A 45 1.21 12.33 6.36
N CYS A 46 2.43 12.41 6.92
CA CYS A 46 3.33 11.26 6.98
C CYS A 46 2.76 10.10 7.81
N ALA A 47 2.01 10.38 8.88
CA ALA A 47 1.36 9.36 9.70
C ALA A 47 0.20 8.66 8.96
N ILE A 48 -0.47 9.36 8.04
CA ILE A 48 -1.64 8.84 7.30
C ILE A 48 -1.20 8.02 6.08
N ILE A 49 -0.32 8.55 5.23
CA ILE A 49 0.05 7.92 3.94
C ILE A 49 1.47 7.33 3.93
N GLY A 50 2.28 7.56 4.97
CA GLY A 50 3.66 7.11 5.03
C GLY A 50 4.58 7.88 4.08
N GLY A 51 5.65 7.20 3.65
CA GLY A 51 6.68 7.75 2.76
C GLY A 51 6.59 7.30 1.30
N VAL A 52 5.48 6.68 0.88
CA VAL A 52 5.37 6.12 -0.48
C VAL A 52 5.22 7.27 -1.49
N PRO A 53 6.15 7.43 -2.46
CA PRO A 53 6.14 8.58 -3.37
C PRO A 53 4.85 8.75 -4.16
N SER A 54 4.27 7.66 -4.68
CA SER A 54 3.04 7.69 -5.47
C SER A 54 1.84 8.25 -4.70
N TYR A 55 1.79 8.04 -3.38
CA TYR A 55 0.75 8.60 -2.52
C TYR A 55 0.96 10.08 -2.26
N LEU A 56 2.22 10.51 -2.14
CA LEU A 56 2.58 11.90 -1.94
C LEU A 56 2.29 12.76 -3.18
N GLU A 57 2.47 12.21 -4.38
CA GLU A 57 2.13 12.89 -5.65
C GLU A 57 0.64 13.26 -5.76
N LEU A 58 -0.24 12.46 -5.14
CA LEU A 58 -1.69 12.69 -5.16
C LEU A 58 -2.15 13.65 -4.07
N TRP A 59 -1.29 13.93 -3.10
CA TRP A 59 -1.57 14.78 -1.95
C TRP A 59 -1.37 16.24 -2.32
N ASP A 60 -2.40 17.08 -2.13
CA ASP A 60 -2.33 18.51 -2.46
C ASP A 60 -2.09 19.33 -1.19
N ASP A 61 -0.85 19.80 -1.00
CA ASP A 61 -0.42 20.57 0.18
C ASP A 61 -1.03 22.00 0.25
N ARG A 62 -1.83 22.38 -0.75
CA ARG A 62 -2.63 23.61 -0.74
C ARG A 62 -3.98 23.45 -0.04
N ARG A 63 -4.41 22.22 0.24
CA ARG A 63 -5.69 21.89 0.85
C ARG A 63 -5.50 21.45 2.30
N PRO A 64 -6.50 21.58 3.18
CA PRO A 64 -6.43 20.97 4.49
C PRO A 64 -6.18 19.45 4.41
N VAL A 65 -5.38 18.92 5.34
CA VAL A 65 -5.10 17.47 5.47
C VAL A 65 -6.37 16.63 5.39
N LEU A 66 -7.42 17.03 6.12
CA LEU A 66 -8.69 16.32 6.14
C LEU A 66 -9.43 16.34 4.80
N GLU A 67 -9.23 17.36 3.98
CA GLU A 67 -9.81 17.41 2.63
C GLU A 67 -9.14 16.39 1.70
N ASN A 68 -7.80 16.26 1.79
CA ASN A 68 -7.08 15.21 1.08
C ASN A 68 -7.55 13.82 1.51
N VAL A 69 -7.73 13.58 2.81
CA VAL A 69 -8.28 12.31 3.32
C VAL A 69 -9.66 12.02 2.72
N ARG A 70 -10.57 13.00 2.76
CA ARG A 70 -11.91 12.83 2.20
C ARG A 70 -11.88 12.52 0.70
N ARG A 71 -11.03 13.19 -0.06
CA ARG A 71 -10.93 13.02 -1.52
C ARG A 71 -10.29 11.68 -1.91
N LEU A 72 -9.17 11.33 -1.27
CA LEU A 72 -8.33 10.22 -1.70
C LEU A 72 -8.71 8.89 -1.04
N MET A 73 -9.26 8.93 0.18
CA MET A 73 -9.59 7.72 0.95
C MET A 73 -11.08 7.46 1.07
N LEU A 74 -11.91 8.51 1.20
CA LEU A 74 -13.35 8.37 1.45
C LEU A 74 -14.22 8.71 0.23
N GLY A 75 -13.60 9.21 -0.84
CA GLY A 75 -14.28 9.60 -2.07
C GLY A 75 -14.70 8.40 -2.91
N PRO A 76 -15.80 8.48 -3.66
CA PRO A 76 -16.13 7.46 -4.65
C PRO A 76 -15.00 7.38 -5.69
N GLY A 77 -14.33 6.23 -5.77
CA GLY A 77 -13.15 6.03 -6.64
C GLY A 77 -11.82 6.53 -6.05
N GLY A 78 -11.75 6.82 -4.75
CA GLY A 78 -10.50 7.17 -4.08
C GLY A 78 -9.45 6.07 -4.27
N LEU A 79 -8.25 6.44 -4.71
CA LEU A 79 -7.21 5.48 -5.12
C LEU A 79 -6.91 4.44 -4.04
N PHE A 80 -6.89 4.84 -2.76
CA PHE A 80 -6.63 3.94 -1.63
C PHE A 80 -7.68 2.86 -1.43
N LEU A 81 -8.89 3.06 -1.95
CA LEU A 81 -9.97 2.06 -1.90
C LEU A 81 -9.86 1.05 -3.06
N VAL A 82 -9.28 1.45 -4.18
CA VAL A 82 -9.21 0.68 -5.43
C VAL A 82 -7.89 -0.07 -5.58
N ASP A 83 -6.80 0.47 -5.03
CA ASP A 83 -5.46 -0.09 -5.12
C ASP A 83 -5.32 -1.48 -4.47
N PRO A 84 -5.88 -1.75 -3.27
CA PRO A 84 -5.76 -3.08 -2.65
C PRO A 84 -6.37 -4.21 -3.49
N PRO A 85 -7.63 -4.16 -3.97
CA PRO A 85 -8.16 -5.24 -4.79
C PRO A 85 -7.49 -5.33 -6.18
N TYR A 86 -7.02 -4.21 -6.76
CA TYR A 86 -6.32 -4.22 -8.05
C TYR A 86 -4.95 -4.92 -7.95
N LEU A 87 -4.13 -4.56 -6.95
CA LEU A 87 -2.85 -5.23 -6.65
C LEU A 87 -3.02 -6.72 -6.34
N LEU A 88 -4.11 -7.08 -5.65
CA LEU A 88 -4.41 -8.48 -5.31
C LEU A 88 -4.93 -9.27 -6.52
N GLY A 89 -5.65 -8.63 -7.45
CA GLY A 89 -6.21 -9.28 -8.64
C GLY A 89 -5.15 -9.81 -9.61
N ASP A 90 -4.08 -9.04 -9.84
CA ASP A 90 -2.99 -9.42 -10.75
C ASP A 90 -2.05 -10.48 -10.16
N VAL A 91 -1.98 -10.60 -8.83
CA VAL A 91 -1.02 -11.49 -8.15
C VAL A 91 -1.67 -12.77 -7.61
N LEU A 92 -2.99 -12.79 -7.36
CA LEU A 92 -3.61 -13.84 -6.54
C LEU A 92 -4.80 -14.49 -7.25
N HIS A 93 -4.65 -15.78 -7.56
CA HIS A 93 -5.69 -16.60 -8.19
C HIS A 93 -6.93 -16.85 -7.29
N ARG A 94 -6.88 -16.47 -5.99
CA ARG A 94 -7.98 -16.64 -5.01
C ARG A 94 -8.14 -15.40 -4.11
N PRO A 95 -8.66 -14.27 -4.63
CA PRO A 95 -8.64 -12.97 -3.93
C PRO A 95 -9.35 -12.99 -2.56
N ARG A 96 -10.38 -13.83 -2.38
CA ARG A 96 -11.15 -13.91 -1.11
C ARG A 96 -10.32 -14.37 0.09
N ASN A 97 -9.50 -15.41 -0.06
CA ASN A 97 -8.75 -15.96 1.08
C ASN A 97 -7.65 -14.98 1.53
N TYR A 98 -6.98 -14.34 0.57
CA TYR A 98 -5.96 -13.34 0.88
C TYR A 98 -6.56 -12.07 1.47
N ALA A 99 -7.71 -11.61 0.98
CA ALA A 99 -8.42 -10.50 1.60
C ALA A 99 -8.79 -10.81 3.06
N ALA A 100 -9.24 -12.04 3.37
CA ALA A 100 -9.53 -12.46 4.73
C ALA A 100 -8.27 -12.46 5.62
N ILE A 101 -7.13 -12.92 5.09
CA ILE A 101 -5.84 -12.89 5.80
C ILE A 101 -5.41 -11.43 6.07
N LEU A 102 -5.48 -10.56 5.06
CA LEU A 102 -5.12 -9.15 5.20
C LEU A 102 -6.02 -8.43 6.22
N LEU A 103 -7.33 -8.71 6.21
CA LEU A 103 -8.25 -8.20 7.21
C LEU A 103 -7.93 -8.72 8.63
N ALA A 104 -7.54 -9.99 8.76
CA ALA A 104 -7.12 -10.54 10.04
C ALA A 104 -5.89 -9.81 10.58
N VAL A 105 -4.88 -9.57 9.74
CA VAL A 105 -3.68 -8.81 10.12
C VAL A 105 -4.04 -7.36 10.45
N ALA A 106 -4.87 -6.70 9.64
CA ALA A 106 -5.34 -5.34 9.90
C ALA A 106 -6.13 -5.23 11.22
N SER A 107 -6.80 -6.30 11.65
CA SER A 107 -7.47 -6.39 12.96
C SER A 107 -6.52 -6.68 14.13
N GLY A 108 -5.20 -6.68 13.91
CA GLY A 108 -4.18 -6.89 14.94
C GLY A 108 -3.79 -8.34 15.18
N ARG A 109 -4.22 -9.27 14.32
CA ARG A 109 -3.85 -10.70 14.44
C ARG A 109 -2.54 -10.94 13.70
N CYS A 110 -1.43 -10.95 14.46
CA CYS A 110 -0.08 -11.03 13.88
C CYS A 110 0.59 -12.42 13.99
N THR A 111 -0.11 -13.45 14.50
CA THR A 111 0.42 -14.82 14.57
C THR A 111 -0.30 -15.75 13.60
N PRO A 112 0.37 -16.76 13.02
CA PRO A 112 -0.26 -17.72 12.12
C PRO A 112 -1.51 -18.39 12.72
N HIS A 113 -1.46 -18.70 14.01
CA HIS A 113 -2.59 -19.27 14.75
C HIS A 113 -3.77 -18.30 14.86
N ALA A 114 -3.52 -17.04 15.25
CA ALA A 114 -4.56 -16.03 15.37
C ALA A 114 -5.19 -15.68 14.01
N ILE A 115 -4.38 -15.65 12.94
CA ILE A 115 -4.86 -15.43 11.57
C ILE A 115 -5.73 -16.60 11.12
N GLY A 116 -5.25 -17.84 11.30
CA GLY A 116 -5.98 -19.05 10.89
C GLY A 116 -7.35 -19.18 11.57
N THR A 117 -7.43 -18.87 12.86
CA THR A 117 -8.72 -18.84 13.59
C THR A 117 -9.65 -17.72 13.12
N ALA A 118 -9.11 -16.57 12.68
CA ALA A 118 -9.90 -15.46 12.14
C ALA A 118 -10.53 -15.78 10.79
N THR A 119 -9.74 -16.41 9.92
CA THR A 119 -10.09 -16.66 8.53
C THR A 119 -10.96 -17.91 8.39
N ALA A 120 -10.77 -18.90 9.27
CA ALA A 120 -11.63 -20.10 9.34
C ALA A 120 -13.03 -19.82 9.90
N ALA A 121 -13.22 -18.72 10.65
CA ALA A 121 -14.49 -18.39 11.32
C ALA A 121 -15.52 -17.66 10.43
N ARG A 122 -15.25 -17.49 9.12
CA ARG A 122 -16.25 -16.99 8.17
C ARG A 122 -16.76 -18.15 7.28
N PRO A 123 -17.67 -19.01 7.77
CA PRO A 123 -18.38 -19.93 6.90
C PRO A 123 -19.21 -19.11 5.90
N CYS A 124 -19.23 -19.58 4.65
CA CYS A 124 -20.04 -19.04 3.58
C CYS A 124 -21.50 -18.84 4.04
N SER A 125 -22.04 -17.66 3.77
CA SER A 125 -23.46 -17.46 3.47
C SER A 125 -23.56 -16.93 2.05
#